data_AF-W4VFR6-F1
#
_entry.id   AF-W4VFR6-F1
#
_cell.length_a   1.000
_cell.length_b   1.000
_cell.length_c   1.000
_cell.angle_alpha   90.00
_cell.angle_beta   90.00
_cell.angle_gamma   90.00
#
_symmetry.space_group_name_H-M   'P 1'
#
loop_
_entity.id
_entity.type
_entity.pdbx_description
1 polymer ?
#
loop_
_entity_poly.entity_id
_entity_poly.type
_entity_poly.pdbx_seq_one_letter_code
_entity_poly.pdbx_strand_id
1 'polypeptide(L)' 'MSRGGGVGTNGSTLRPRNALARGVNGKSSGSVSWLDDIAKLTHLVEQGGSRRGKQVGVPRL' A
#
# COMPACT_ATOMS: atom_id res chain seq x y z
N MET A 1 9.29 6.88 6.28
CA MET A 1 8.59 7.76 7.24
C MET A 1 9.60 8.62 7.98
N SER A 2 10.02 9.75 7.39
CA SER A 2 11.21 10.50 7.83
C SER A 2 11.08 11.20 9.20
N ARG A 3 9.85 11.39 9.69
CA ARG A 3 9.56 12.03 10.99
C ARG A 3 8.75 11.16 11.95
N GLY A 4 8.71 9.84 11.74
CA GLY A 4 8.07 8.91 12.68
C GLY A 4 6.55 9.07 12.81
N GLY A 5 5.90 9.78 11.89
CA GLY A 5 4.43 9.92 11.85
C GLY A 5 3.72 8.64 11.42
N GLY A 6 2.40 8.66 11.31
CA GLY A 6 1.58 7.62 10.70
C GLY A 6 1.06 8.05 9.33
N VAL A 7 0.91 7.11 8.39
CA VAL A 7 0.31 7.37 7.06
C VAL A 7 -0.90 6.46 6.87
N GLY A 8 -1.98 7.05 6.36
CA GLY A 8 -3.19 6.33 5.95
C GLY A 8 -3.32 6.36 4.43
N THR A 9 -3.59 5.21 3.84
CA THR A 9 -3.79 5.08 2.38
C THR A 9 -5.16 4.46 2.09
N ASN A 10 -5.94 5.12 1.24
CA ASN A 10 -7.20 4.58 0.72
C ASN A 10 -6.92 3.84 -0.59
N GLY A 11 -7.14 2.53 -0.61
CA GLY A 11 -6.92 1.68 -1.78
C GLY A 11 -8.13 1.49 -2.68
N SER A 12 -9.26 2.14 -2.40
CA SER A 12 -10.54 1.88 -3.10
C SER A 12 -10.57 2.28 -4.57
N THR A 13 -9.64 3.13 -5.03
CA THR A 13 -9.51 3.51 -6.44
C THR A 13 -8.70 2.50 -7.26
N LEU A 14 -8.02 1.55 -6.61
CA LEU A 14 -7.31 0.48 -7.29
C LEU A 14 -8.31 -0.55 -7.84
N ARG A 15 -8.07 -0.98 -9.09
CA ARG A 15 -8.90 -2.01 -9.73
C ARG A 15 -8.95 -3.27 -8.87
N PRO A 16 -10.12 -3.91 -8.70
CA PRO A 16 -10.25 -5.19 -7.99
C PRO A 16 -9.33 -6.26 -8.54
N ARG A 17 -9.07 -7.29 -7.73
CA ARG A 17 -8.28 -8.45 -8.17
C ARG A 17 -8.92 -9.08 -9.40
N ASN A 18 -8.09 -9.49 -10.37
CA ASN A 18 -8.48 -10.06 -11.65
C ASN A 18 -9.18 -9.13 -12.65
N ALA A 19 -9.45 -7.86 -12.31
CA ALA A 19 -9.97 -6.90 -13.28
C ALA A 19 -8.95 -6.66 -14.41
N LEU A 20 -9.43 -6.47 -15.64
CA LEU A 20 -8.59 -6.29 -16.82
C LEU A 20 -7.71 -5.04 -16.73
N ALA A 21 -6.41 -5.22 -16.90
CA ALA A 21 -5.42 -4.15 -17.04
C ALA A 21 -5.17 -3.88 -18.53
N ARG A 22 -6.02 -3.01 -19.12
CA ARG A 22 -6.12 -2.79 -20.58
C ARG A 22 -4.79 -2.51 -21.28
N GLY A 23 -3.91 -1.70 -20.69
CA GLY A 23 -2.64 -1.31 -21.31
C GLY A 23 -1.61 -2.44 -21.44
N VAL A 24 -1.80 -3.56 -20.73
CA VAL A 24 -0.86 -4.70 -20.73
C VAL A 24 -1.55 -6.04 -21.00
N ASN A 25 -2.84 -6.01 -21.36
CA ASN A 25 -3.69 -7.20 -21.49
C ASN A 25 -3.58 -8.18 -20.29
N GLY A 26 -3.42 -7.63 -19.09
CA GLY A 26 -3.14 -8.38 -17.87
C GLY A 26 -4.30 -8.40 -16.89
N LYS A 27 -4.07 -9.00 -15.71
CA LYS A 27 -5.00 -9.02 -14.58
C LYS A 27 -4.48 -8.16 -13.45
N SER A 28 -5.33 -7.33 -12.87
CA SER A 28 -5.01 -6.53 -11.68
C SER A 28 -4.75 -7.42 -10.46
N SER A 29 -3.75 -7.08 -9.66
CA SER A 29 -3.44 -7.76 -8.39
C SER A 29 -4.45 -7.45 -7.27
N GLY A 30 -5.21 -6.36 -7.41
CA GLY A 30 -6.18 -5.89 -6.42
C GLY A 30 -5.59 -4.90 -5.40
N SER A 31 -6.48 -4.15 -4.73
CA SER A 31 -6.13 -3.12 -3.75
C SER A 31 -5.35 -3.66 -2.54
N VAL A 32 -5.70 -4.85 -2.06
CA VAL A 32 -5.02 -5.52 -0.93
C VAL A 32 -3.55 -5.77 -1.21
N SER A 33 -3.21 -6.29 -2.40
CA SER A 33 -1.82 -6.58 -2.79
C SER A 33 -0.94 -5.33 -2.77
N TRP A 34 -1.45 -4.21 -3.28
CA TRP A 34 -0.73 -2.93 -3.28
C TRP A 34 -0.58 -2.34 -1.88
N LEU A 35 -1.62 -2.42 -1.04
CA LEU A 35 -1.56 -1.90 0.33
C LEU A 35 -0.57 -2.70 1.20
N ASP A 36 -0.45 -4.01 0.96
CA ASP A 36 0.55 -4.86 1.61
C ASP A 36 1.99 -4.43 1.27
N ASP A 37 2.27 -4.17 -0.02
CA ASP A 37 3.61 -3.72 -0.44
C ASP A 37 3.96 -2.33 0.11
N ILE A 38 2.99 -1.41 0.18
CA ILE A 38 3.19 -0.08 0.80
C ILE A 38 3.48 -0.21 2.30
N ALA A 39 2.81 -1.14 3.00
CA ALA A 39 3.10 -1.40 4.40
C ALA A 39 4.53 -1.94 4.59
N LYS A 40 4.96 -2.90 3.76
CA LYS A 40 6.35 -3.41 3.78
C LYS A 40 7.38 -2.29 3.56
N LEU A 41 7.17 -1.45 2.56
CA LEU A 41 8.05 -0.31 2.30
C LEU A 41 8.13 0.64 3.50
N THR A 42 7.01 0.85 4.19
CA THR A 42 6.95 1.70 5.39
C THR A 42 7.81 1.15 6.54
N HIS A 43 7.91 -0.18 6.66
CA HIS A 43 8.72 -0.85 7.67
C HIS A 43 10.23 -0.80 7.38
N LEU A 44 10.64 -0.60 6.13
CA LEU A 44 12.05 -0.49 5.77
C LEU A 44 12.65 0.88 6.11
N VAL A 45 11.82 1.88 6.43
CA VAL A 45 12.27 3.24 6.74
C VAL A 45 12.01 3.55 8.21
N GLU A 46 13.08 3.55 9.01
CA GLU A 46 13.06 3.92 10.42
C GLU A 46 13.67 5.31 10.63
N GLN A 47 13.05 6.14 11.47
CA GLN A 47 13.62 7.43 11.85
C GLN A 47 14.64 7.21 12.98
N GLY A 48 15.91 7.52 12.71
CA GLY A 48 16.98 7.63 13.71
C GLY A 48 17.18 6.38 14.58
N GLY A 49 16.80 5.19 14.08
CA GLY A 49 16.89 3.91 14.78
C GLY A 49 15.93 3.71 15.97
N SER A 50 15.00 4.64 16.22
CA SER A 50 14.13 4.61 17.40
C SER A 50 12.64 4.43 17.09
N ARG A 51 12.18 4.86 15.90
CA ARG A 51 10.75 4.78 15.54
C ARG A 51 10.55 4.26 14.12
N ARG A 52 9.77 3.17 14.01
CA ARG A 52 9.29 2.65 12.74
C ARG A 52 8.06 3.41 12.28
N GLY A 53 7.91 3.58 10.97
CA GLY A 53 6.67 4.07 10.39
C GLY A 53 5.50 3.11 10.65
N LYS A 54 4.30 3.68 10.84
CA LYS A 54 3.04 2.93 10.88
C LYS A 54 2.22 3.23 9.62
N GLN A 55 1.80 2.18 8.94
CA GLN A 55 0.90 2.25 7.77
C GLN A 55 -0.47 1.66 8.13
N VAL A 56 -1.54 2.29 7.68
CA VAL A 56 -2.91 1.72 7.68
C VAL A 56 -3.48 1.81 6.26
N GLY A 57 -4.05 0.71 5.78
CA GLY A 57 -4.69 0.63 4.46
C GLY A 57 -6.16 0.24 4.60
N VAL A 58 -7.03 0.89 3.81
CA VAL A 58 -8.46 0.56 3.76
C VAL A 58 -8.88 0.25 2.31
N PRO A 59 -9.18 -1.02 1.97
CA PRO A 59 -9.85 -1.37 0.72
C PRO A 59 -11.39 -1.30 0.88
N ARG A 60 -12.11 -1.07 -0.21
CA ARG A 60 -13.54 -1.45 -0.30
C ARG A 60 -13.61 -2.90 -0.75
N LEU A 61 -14.48 -3.69 -0.10
CA LEU A 61 -14.81 -5.07 -0.47
C LEU A 61 -15.58 -5.10 -1.80
#